data_AF-A0A0F9KQV1-F1
#
_entry.id   AF-A0A0F9KQV1-F1
#
_cell.length_a   1.000
_cell.length_b   1.000
_cell.length_c   1.000
_cell.angle_alpha   90.00
_cell.angle_beta   90.00
_cell.angle_gamma   90.00
#
_symmetry.space_group_name_H-M   'P 1'
#
loop_
_entity.id
_entity.type
_entity.pdbx_description
1 polymer ?
#
loop_
_entity_poly.entity_id
_entity_poly.type
_entity_poly.pdbx_seq_one_letter_code
_entity_poly.pdbx_strand_id
1 'polypeptide(L)'
;MIKEKERIWIFTFEYAGIVKVGGLGEVPANQTKHISNKFEITVFLPSHGQINTLKSKQNLEKLPFNCVGQFNASGLGINEPEGNYFISFYKICMNNVDIIVLSGENSLTRKYLDDPIVYNPETLSGKISLFSIGIRSFMEYLIDNQKEDLPNLIHLHDYHAVIPFIGIKQVLAKNGLDVASIITIHLLTWP
;
A
#
# COMPACT_ATOMS: atom_id res chain seq x y z
N MET A 1 -11.07 -21.24 -24.20
CA MET A 1 -11.01 -20.77 -22.80
C MET A 1 -9.95 -19.68 -22.72
N ILE A 2 -10.33 -18.44 -22.41
CA ILE A 2 -9.36 -17.41 -22.05
C ILE A 2 -8.93 -17.75 -20.61
N LYS A 3 -7.64 -17.99 -20.39
CA LYS A 3 -7.11 -18.22 -19.04
C LYS A 3 -7.25 -16.91 -18.26
N GLU A 4 -7.90 -16.95 -17.11
CA GLU A 4 -7.98 -15.79 -16.21
C GLU A 4 -6.57 -15.32 -15.88
N LYS A 5 -6.35 -14.00 -15.90
CA LYS A 5 -5.03 -13.44 -15.61
C LYS A 5 -4.73 -13.62 -14.12
N GLU A 6 -3.49 -13.99 -13.80
CA GLU A 6 -3.07 -14.03 -12.39
C GLU A 6 -3.02 -12.61 -11.82
N ARG A 7 -3.46 -12.47 -10.56
CA ARG A 7 -3.51 -11.21 -9.82
C ARG A 7 -2.22 -11.02 -9.03
N ILE A 8 -1.53 -9.91 -9.28
CA ILE A 8 -0.30 -9.53 -8.58
C ILE A 8 -0.57 -8.25 -7.80
N TRP A 9 -0.33 -8.30 -6.50
CA TRP A 9 -0.29 -7.10 -5.67
C TRP A 9 1.14 -6.65 -5.47
N ILE A 10 1.36 -5.34 -5.53
CA ILE A 10 2.68 -4.75 -5.36
C ILE A 10 2.64 -3.76 -4.22
N PHE A 11 3.51 -3.92 -3.24
CA PHE A 11 3.66 -2.97 -2.13
C PHE A 11 4.92 -2.14 -2.34
N THR A 12 4.75 -0.83 -2.43
CA THR A 12 5.85 0.12 -2.65
C THR A 12 5.54 1.45 -1.95
N PHE A 13 6.57 2.25 -1.69
CA PHE A 13 6.45 3.60 -1.15
C PHE A 13 6.73 4.67 -2.22
N GLU A 14 7.14 4.25 -3.42
CA GLU A 14 7.27 5.11 -4.58
C GLU A 14 6.69 4.44 -5.81
N TYR A 15 6.07 5.25 -6.66
CA TYR A 15 5.59 4.82 -7.96
C TYR A 15 5.58 6.02 -8.90
N ALA A 16 6.42 5.97 -9.95
CA ALA A 16 6.49 7.05 -10.93
C ALA A 16 5.10 7.31 -11.56
N GLY A 17 4.63 8.55 -11.45
CA GLY A 17 3.27 8.96 -11.79
C GLY A 17 2.41 9.35 -10.58
N ILE A 18 2.77 8.88 -9.38
CA ILE A 18 2.16 9.29 -8.10
C ILE A 18 3.16 10.09 -7.27
N VAL A 19 4.23 9.45 -6.81
CA VAL A 19 5.31 10.07 -6.02
C VAL A 19 6.62 9.33 -6.26
N LYS A 20 7.73 10.07 -6.33
CA LYS A 20 9.07 9.57 -6.59
C LYS A 20 10.10 10.49 -5.95
N VAL A 21 11.06 9.93 -5.25
CA VAL A 21 12.20 10.66 -4.65
C VAL A 21 13.55 10.23 -5.26
N GLY A 22 13.63 9.08 -5.91
CA GLY A 22 14.87 8.60 -6.53
C GLY A 22 14.65 7.62 -7.68
N GLY A 23 15.68 6.85 -8.04
CA GLY A 23 15.58 5.84 -9.08
C GLY A 23 14.63 4.69 -8.74
N LEU A 24 14.38 4.45 -7.44
CA LEU A 24 13.50 3.38 -6.97
C LEU A 24 12.10 3.46 -7.56
N GLY A 25 11.44 4.63 -7.50
CA GLY A 25 10.07 4.79 -7.98
C GLY A 25 9.87 4.50 -9.48
N GLU A 26 10.93 4.54 -10.29
CA GLU A 26 10.88 4.14 -11.71
C GLU A 26 10.75 2.63 -11.88
N VAL A 27 11.32 1.84 -10.96
CA VAL A 27 11.36 0.38 -11.07
C VAL A 27 9.96 -0.24 -11.01
N PRO A 28 9.14 -0.04 -9.96
CA PRO A 28 7.81 -0.64 -9.91
C PRO A 28 6.93 -0.11 -11.05
N ALA A 29 6.99 1.19 -11.37
CA ALA A 29 6.18 1.78 -12.43
C ALA A 29 6.51 1.25 -13.83
N ASN A 30 7.79 1.09 -14.17
CA ASN A 30 8.17 0.52 -15.44
C ASN A 30 7.91 -0.99 -15.47
N GLN A 31 8.18 -1.71 -14.38
CA GLN A 31 7.89 -3.15 -14.33
C GLN A 31 6.40 -3.40 -14.59
N THR A 32 5.50 -2.80 -13.81
CA THR A 32 4.05 -3.01 -13.95
C THR A 32 3.55 -2.67 -15.35
N LYS A 33 3.99 -1.54 -15.92
CA LYS A 33 3.64 -1.12 -17.28
C LYS A 33 3.95 -2.18 -18.34
N HIS A 34 5.09 -2.87 -18.23
CA HIS A 34 5.50 -3.85 -19.24
C HIS A 34 4.84 -5.22 -19.07
N ILE A 35 4.28 -5.52 -17.90
CA ILE A 35 3.65 -6.82 -17.61
C ILE A 35 2.13 -6.75 -17.41
N SER A 36 1.51 -5.56 -17.42
CA SER A 36 0.06 -5.36 -17.23
C SER A 36 -0.82 -6.00 -18.31
N ASN A 37 -0.26 -6.32 -19.47
CA ASN A 37 -0.97 -7.09 -20.49
C ASN A 37 -1.09 -8.59 -20.14
N LYS A 38 -0.24 -9.10 -19.24
CA LYS A 38 -0.18 -10.51 -18.84
C LYS A 38 -0.85 -10.79 -17.50
N PHE A 39 -0.84 -9.81 -16.60
CA PHE A 39 -1.34 -9.94 -15.23
C PHE A 39 -2.35 -8.86 -14.89
N GLU A 40 -3.22 -9.13 -13.92
CA GLU A 40 -4.03 -8.13 -13.24
C GLU A 40 -3.18 -7.57 -12.10
N ILE A 41 -2.85 -6.28 -12.14
CA ILE A 41 -1.86 -5.70 -11.22
C ILE A 41 -2.50 -4.59 -10.39
N THR A 42 -2.34 -4.71 -9.08
CA THR A 42 -2.73 -3.67 -8.12
C THR A 42 -1.53 -3.24 -7.31
N VAL A 43 -1.18 -1.95 -7.39
CA VAL A 43 -0.10 -1.35 -6.62
C VAL A 43 -0.68 -0.65 -5.40
N PHE A 44 -0.08 -0.84 -4.24
CA PHE A 44 -0.45 -0.16 -3.01
C PHE A 44 0.69 0.72 -2.51
N LEU A 45 0.36 1.95 -2.13
CA LEU A 45 1.29 2.89 -1.52
C LEU A 45 0.58 3.88 -0.57
N PRO A 46 1.31 4.46 0.40
CA PRO A 46 0.82 5.61 1.16
C PRO A 46 0.55 6.82 0.22
N SER A 47 -0.29 7.76 0.67
CA SER A 47 -0.66 8.89 -0.17
C SER A 47 0.45 9.90 -0.40
N HIS A 48 1.34 10.06 0.58
CA HIS A 48 2.40 11.08 0.54
C HIS A 48 1.85 12.48 0.21
N GLY A 49 0.63 12.77 0.68
CA GLY A 49 -0.05 14.04 0.48
C GLY A 49 -0.57 14.26 -0.94
N GLN A 50 -0.50 13.25 -1.82
CA GLN A 50 -0.80 13.41 -3.24
C GLN A 50 -2.29 13.41 -3.58
N ILE A 51 -3.19 13.09 -2.65
CA ILE A 51 -4.63 12.94 -2.94
C ILE A 51 -5.22 14.16 -3.69
N ASN A 52 -4.92 15.39 -3.26
CA ASN A 52 -5.45 16.58 -3.92
C ASN A 52 -4.89 16.76 -5.34
N THR A 53 -3.59 16.51 -5.51
CA THR A 53 -2.94 16.52 -6.82
C THR A 53 -3.56 15.47 -7.75
N LEU A 54 -3.79 14.25 -7.25
CA LEU A 54 -4.39 13.16 -8.02
C LEU A 54 -5.83 13.48 -8.42
N LYS A 55 -6.66 13.98 -7.49
CA LYS A 55 -8.04 14.44 -7.77
C LYS A 55 -8.11 15.48 -8.88
N SER A 56 -7.10 16.34 -9.01
CA SER A 56 -7.07 17.39 -10.04
C SER A 56 -6.63 16.88 -11.42
N LYS A 57 -5.88 15.77 -11.48
CA LYS A 57 -5.23 15.30 -12.72
C LYS A 57 -5.90 14.08 -13.34
N GLN A 58 -6.57 13.27 -12.53
CA GLN A 58 -7.05 11.95 -12.93
C GLN A 58 -8.36 11.61 -12.22
N ASN A 59 -9.10 10.63 -12.74
CA ASN A 59 -10.30 10.14 -12.07
C ASN A 59 -9.89 9.29 -10.86
N LEU A 60 -9.99 9.88 -9.67
CA LEU A 60 -9.67 9.23 -8.40
C LEU A 60 -10.96 8.74 -7.75
N GLU A 61 -11.12 7.42 -7.67
CA GLU A 61 -12.27 6.79 -7.03
C GLU A 61 -11.97 6.53 -5.54
N LYS A 62 -12.86 6.94 -4.63
CA LYS A 62 -12.76 6.53 -3.22
C LYS A 62 -13.45 5.19 -3.06
N LEU A 63 -12.74 4.17 -2.59
CA LEU A 63 -13.33 2.85 -2.35
C LEU A 63 -14.33 2.93 -1.19
N PRO A 64 -15.49 2.25 -1.26
CA PRO A 64 -16.58 2.34 -0.29
C PRO A 64 -16.31 1.49 0.97
N PHE A 65 -15.11 1.59 1.53
CA PHE A 65 -14.66 0.84 2.69
C PHE A 65 -13.96 1.77 3.69
N ASN A 66 -14.26 1.60 4.99
CA ASN A 66 -13.71 2.42 6.07
C ASN A 66 -12.77 1.58 6.93
N CYS A 67 -11.53 2.05 7.10
CA CYS A 67 -10.57 1.46 8.03
C CYS A 67 -10.39 2.42 9.22
N VAL A 68 -11.01 2.08 10.35
CA VAL A 68 -11.02 2.88 11.58
C VAL A 68 -10.69 2.02 12.79
N GLY A 69 -10.07 2.63 13.80
CA GLY A 69 -9.72 1.94 15.05
C GLY A 69 -8.83 2.78 15.94
N GLN A 70 -8.25 2.15 16.96
CA GLN A 70 -7.31 2.79 17.88
C GLN A 70 -5.87 2.53 17.45
N PHE A 71 -5.06 3.58 17.44
CA PHE A 71 -3.64 3.56 17.18
C PHE A 71 -2.90 3.69 18.50
N ASN A 72 -2.25 2.60 18.93
CA ASN A 72 -1.35 2.63 20.06
C ASN A 72 0.10 2.67 19.55
N ALA A 73 0.74 3.82 19.74
CA ALA A 73 2.13 4.04 19.37
C ALA A 73 3.14 3.48 20.39
N SER A 74 2.69 3.05 21.58
CA SER A 74 3.56 2.47 22.59
C SER A 74 4.25 1.21 22.06
N GLY A 75 5.56 1.13 22.27
CA GLY A 75 6.39 0.02 21.76
C GLY A 75 6.79 0.11 20.28
N LEU A 76 6.28 1.08 19.51
CA LEU A 76 6.65 1.28 18.10
C LEU A 76 7.74 2.34 17.90
N GLY A 77 8.25 2.94 18.98
CA GLY A 77 9.22 4.05 18.91
C GLY A 77 8.62 5.34 18.32
N ILE A 78 7.29 5.46 18.34
CA ILE A 78 6.55 6.61 17.82
C ILE A 78 6.11 7.45 19.02
N ASN A 79 6.52 8.72 19.07
CA ASN A 79 6.13 9.65 20.13
C ASN A 79 4.77 10.30 19.81
N GLU A 80 3.72 9.48 19.72
CA GLU A 80 2.34 9.93 19.53
C GLU A 80 1.48 9.45 20.71
N PRO A 81 0.63 10.31 21.30
CA PRO A 81 -0.39 9.83 22.23
C PRO A 81 -1.33 8.82 21.54
N GLU A 82 -1.94 7.94 22.33
CA GLU A 82 -3.00 7.09 21.83
C GLU A 82 -4.09 7.92 21.16
N GLY A 83 -4.55 7.48 20.00
CA GLY A 83 -5.55 8.20 19.24
C GLY A 83 -6.24 7.30 18.22
N ASN A 84 -7.31 7.81 17.62
CA ASN A 84 -8.02 7.05 16.60
C ASN A 84 -7.31 7.20 15.25
N TYR A 85 -7.21 6.12 14.48
CA TYR A 85 -6.86 6.21 13.06
C TYR A 85 -8.12 6.19 12.20
N PHE A 86 -8.04 6.86 11.05
CA PHE A 86 -9.03 6.76 9.99
C PHE A 86 -8.31 6.78 8.65
N ILE A 87 -8.27 5.62 7.99
CA ILE A 87 -7.64 5.39 6.69
C ILE A 87 -8.73 5.24 5.63
N SER A 88 -8.58 5.95 4.53
CA SER A 88 -9.37 5.80 3.31
C SER A 88 -8.49 5.32 2.16
N PHE A 89 -9.13 4.62 1.21
CA PHE A 89 -8.48 4.02 0.06
C PHE A 89 -8.98 4.71 -1.20
N TYR A 90 -8.04 5.11 -2.05
CA TYR A 90 -8.33 5.80 -3.29
C TYR A 90 -7.74 5.01 -4.46
N LYS A 91 -8.57 4.63 -5.42
CA LYS A 91 -8.19 3.87 -6.61
C LYS A 91 -8.02 4.80 -7.81
N ILE A 92 -6.97 4.54 -8.58
CA ILE A 92 -6.65 5.21 -9.83
C ILE A 92 -6.05 4.18 -10.79
N CYS A 93 -6.38 4.27 -12.08
CA CYS A 93 -5.86 3.35 -13.08
C CYS A 93 -4.86 4.06 -13.98
N MET A 94 -3.64 3.54 -14.08
CA MET A 94 -2.57 4.09 -14.91
C MET A 94 -1.91 2.98 -15.73
N ASN A 95 -1.88 3.08 -17.05
CA ASN A 95 -1.27 2.08 -17.94
C ASN A 95 -1.79 0.64 -17.72
N ASN A 96 -3.11 0.49 -17.53
CA ASN A 96 -3.75 -0.80 -17.23
C ASN A 96 -3.29 -1.43 -15.89
N VAL A 97 -2.87 -0.59 -14.94
CA VAL A 97 -2.46 -0.98 -13.59
C VAL A 97 -3.35 -0.22 -12.62
N ASP A 98 -4.01 -0.95 -11.74
CA ASP A 98 -4.73 -0.34 -10.64
C ASP A 98 -3.75 0.10 -9.56
N ILE A 99 -3.93 1.29 -9.03
CA ILE A 99 -3.12 1.85 -7.97
C ILE A 99 -4.07 2.26 -6.86
N ILE A 100 -3.87 1.69 -5.67
CA ILE A 100 -4.63 1.98 -4.46
C ILE A 100 -3.73 2.78 -3.52
N VAL A 101 -4.17 4.00 -3.24
CA VAL A 101 -3.46 4.97 -2.43
C VAL A 101 -4.15 5.08 -1.07
N LEU A 102 -3.40 4.86 0.01
CA LEU A 102 -3.91 4.93 1.38
C LEU A 102 -3.67 6.32 1.96
N SER A 103 -4.74 7.00 2.38
CA SER A 103 -4.68 8.36 2.93
C SER A 103 -5.40 8.48 4.26
N GLY A 104 -4.94 9.40 5.11
CA GLY A 104 -5.58 9.72 6.38
C GLY A 104 -6.79 10.63 6.23
N GLU A 105 -7.83 10.38 7.02
CA GLU A 105 -9.02 11.25 7.09
C GLU A 105 -9.07 12.10 8.36
N ASN A 106 -8.15 11.91 9.31
CA ASN A 106 -8.01 12.73 10.51
C ASN A 106 -6.56 13.22 10.71
N SER A 107 -6.34 14.13 11.66
CA SER A 107 -5.04 14.76 11.91
C SER A 107 -3.92 13.74 12.18
N LEU A 108 -4.17 12.75 13.06
CA LEU A 108 -3.20 11.72 13.41
C LEU A 108 -2.81 10.88 12.19
N THR A 109 -3.77 10.35 11.44
CA THR A 109 -3.46 9.49 10.30
C THR A 109 -2.81 10.28 9.15
N ARG A 110 -3.26 11.52 8.90
CA ARG A 110 -2.68 12.41 7.88
C ARG A 110 -1.23 12.76 8.19
N LYS A 111 -0.88 12.99 9.46
CA LYS A 111 0.51 13.25 9.89
C LYS A 111 1.50 12.22 9.34
N TYR A 112 1.08 10.97 9.25
CA TYR A 112 1.95 9.86 8.81
C TYR A 112 1.70 9.46 7.35
N LEU A 113 0.49 9.06 6.96
CA LEU A 113 0.22 8.55 5.60
C LEU A 113 0.32 9.63 4.53
N ASP A 114 0.00 10.88 4.89
CA ASP A 114 -0.01 12.00 3.96
C ASP A 114 1.25 12.87 4.09
N ASP A 115 2.28 12.43 4.84
CA ASP A 115 3.57 13.15 4.89
C ASP A 115 4.21 13.16 3.49
N PRO A 116 4.39 14.34 2.87
CA PRO A 116 4.92 14.47 1.51
C PRO A 116 6.38 14.01 1.38
N ILE A 117 7.13 13.97 2.48
CA ILE A 117 8.50 13.44 2.47
C ILE A 117 8.42 11.92 2.63
N VAL A 118 8.66 11.18 1.54
CA VAL A 118 8.46 9.70 1.47
C VAL A 118 9.15 8.97 2.62
N TYR A 119 10.44 9.25 2.84
CA TYR A 119 11.28 8.60 3.85
C TYR A 119 11.63 9.51 5.03
N ASN A 120 10.72 10.36 5.46
CA ASN A 120 10.94 11.24 6.61
C ASN A 120 11.28 10.41 7.87
N PRO A 121 12.48 10.55 8.47
CA PRO A 121 12.87 9.77 9.64
C PRO A 121 11.92 9.90 10.83
N GLU A 122 11.24 11.04 10.97
CA GLU A 122 10.33 11.31 12.10
C GLU A 122 8.97 10.62 11.96
N THR A 123 8.52 10.36 10.72
CA THR A 123 7.19 9.80 10.44
C THR A 123 7.22 8.42 9.82
N LEU A 124 8.37 7.95 9.33
CA LEU A 124 8.48 6.72 8.54
C LEU A 124 7.93 5.50 9.29
N SER A 125 8.29 5.32 10.57
CA SER A 125 7.78 4.20 11.37
C SER A 125 6.25 4.23 11.46
N GLY A 126 5.67 5.40 11.78
CA GLY A 126 4.20 5.55 11.83
C GLY A 126 3.53 5.38 10.47
N LYS A 127 4.19 5.81 9.40
CA LYS A 127 3.73 5.61 8.01
C LYS A 127 3.67 4.13 7.65
N ILE A 128 4.73 3.36 7.96
CA ILE A 128 4.76 1.90 7.76
C ILE A 128 3.70 1.22 8.62
N SER A 129 3.54 1.62 9.89
CA SER A 129 2.55 1.04 10.81
C SER A 129 1.12 1.26 10.31
N LEU A 130 0.75 2.50 9.96
CA LEU A 130 -0.60 2.81 9.48
C LEU A 130 -0.86 2.21 8.10
N PHE A 131 0.15 2.18 7.22
CA PHE A 131 0.03 1.48 5.94
C PHE A 131 -0.20 -0.02 6.16
N SER A 132 0.53 -0.66 7.08
CA SER A 132 0.32 -2.06 7.46
C SER A 132 -1.08 -2.32 8.02
N ILE A 133 -1.59 -1.45 8.90
CA ILE A 133 -2.97 -1.53 9.43
C ILE A 133 -3.98 -1.44 8.27
N GLY A 134 -3.84 -0.47 7.39
CA GLY A 134 -4.75 -0.31 6.25
C GLY A 134 -4.74 -1.53 5.34
N ILE A 135 -3.56 -2.02 4.97
CA ILE A 135 -3.41 -3.18 4.08
C ILE A 135 -3.97 -4.46 4.70
N ARG A 136 -3.80 -4.67 6.02
CA ARG A 136 -4.46 -5.77 6.73
C ARG A 136 -5.98 -5.65 6.71
N SER A 137 -6.50 -4.46 7.01
CA SER A 137 -7.93 -4.19 7.04
C SER A 137 -8.57 -4.37 5.66
N PHE A 138 -7.86 -4.00 4.59
CA PHE A 138 -8.29 -4.25 3.21
C PHE A 138 -8.30 -5.75 2.87
N MET A 139 -7.27 -6.50 3.29
CA MET A 139 -7.23 -7.96 3.12
C MET A 139 -8.37 -8.67 3.85
N GLU A 140 -8.65 -8.28 5.11
CA GLU A 140 -9.79 -8.81 5.88
C GLU A 140 -11.12 -8.51 5.17
N TYR A 141 -11.31 -7.28 4.70
CA TYR A 141 -12.48 -6.90 3.91
C TYR A 141 -12.68 -7.77 2.67
N LEU A 142 -11.62 -8.01 1.88
CA LEU A 142 -11.73 -8.87 0.70
C LEU A 142 -12.00 -10.33 1.06
N ILE A 143 -11.38 -10.87 2.11
CA ILE A 143 -11.65 -12.25 2.55
C ILE A 143 -13.14 -12.43 2.89
N ASP A 144 -13.74 -11.44 3.54
CA ASP A 144 -15.14 -11.51 4.00
C ASP A 144 -16.15 -11.24 2.87
N ASN A 145 -15.79 -10.46 1.85
CA ASN A 145 -16.75 -9.91 0.87
C ASN A 145 -16.45 -10.23 -0.60
N GLN A 146 -15.18 -10.43 -0.96
CA GLN A 146 -14.67 -10.45 -2.35
C GLN A 146 -13.44 -11.37 -2.45
N LYS A 147 -13.59 -12.63 -2.02
CA LYS A 147 -12.46 -13.57 -1.87
C LYS A 147 -11.79 -13.90 -3.21
N GLU A 148 -12.53 -13.78 -4.31
CA GLU A 148 -12.03 -13.90 -5.66
C GLU A 148 -11.00 -12.81 -6.01
N ASP A 149 -11.09 -11.62 -5.43
CA ASP A 149 -10.19 -10.48 -5.74
C ASP A 149 -8.82 -10.58 -5.04
N LEU A 150 -8.59 -11.66 -4.29
CA LEU A 150 -7.33 -11.91 -3.62
C LEU A 150 -6.17 -12.13 -4.62
N PRO A 151 -4.96 -11.65 -4.30
CA PRO A 151 -3.81 -11.84 -5.15
C PRO A 151 -3.34 -13.30 -5.17
N ASN A 152 -2.79 -13.73 -6.30
CA ASN A 152 -2.02 -14.97 -6.40
C ASN A 152 -0.57 -14.77 -5.93
N LEU A 153 -0.04 -13.54 -6.06
CA LEU A 153 1.31 -13.17 -5.69
C LEU A 153 1.35 -11.76 -5.08
N ILE A 154 2.15 -11.59 -4.02
CA ILE A 154 2.48 -10.28 -3.45
C ILE A 154 3.96 -9.96 -3.68
N HIS A 155 4.25 -8.86 -4.36
CA HIS A 155 5.61 -8.40 -4.65
C HIS A 155 5.95 -7.15 -3.84
N LEU A 156 7.03 -7.23 -3.07
CA LEU A 156 7.47 -6.21 -2.13
C LEU A 156 8.66 -5.46 -2.70
N HIS A 157 8.57 -4.13 -2.75
CA HIS A 157 9.71 -3.27 -3.07
C HIS A 157 10.29 -2.67 -1.79
N ASP A 158 11.52 -3.09 -1.45
CA ASP A 158 12.29 -2.70 -0.27
C ASP A 158 11.69 -3.06 1.10
N TYR A 159 12.46 -2.76 2.16
CA TYR A 159 12.17 -3.16 3.54
C TYR A 159 10.86 -2.56 4.08
N HIS A 160 10.47 -1.38 3.62
CA HIS A 160 9.24 -0.70 4.05
C HIS A 160 7.97 -1.51 3.78
N ALA A 161 7.99 -2.35 2.74
CA ALA A 161 6.88 -3.22 2.35
C ALA A 161 6.81 -4.53 3.16
N VAL A 162 7.85 -4.88 3.92
CA VAL A 162 7.94 -6.16 4.65
C VAL A 162 6.96 -6.21 5.83
N ILE A 163 6.88 -5.16 6.64
CA ILE A 163 5.97 -5.13 7.80
C ILE A 163 4.48 -5.22 7.39
N PRO A 164 4.00 -4.46 6.38
CA PRO A 164 2.67 -4.67 5.79
C PRO A 164 2.42 -6.11 5.33
N PHE A 165 3.41 -6.72 4.68
CA PHE A 165 3.29 -8.09 4.20
C PHE A 165 3.21 -9.12 5.32
N ILE A 166 4.03 -9.01 6.37
CA ILE A 166 3.94 -9.89 7.55
C ILE A 166 2.54 -9.80 8.16
N GLY A 167 1.99 -8.58 8.25
CA GLY A 167 0.62 -8.35 8.69
C GLY A 167 -0.41 -9.11 7.85
N ILE A 168 -0.31 -9.03 6.52
CA ILE A 168 -1.18 -9.79 5.62
C ILE A 168 -0.99 -11.31 5.78
N LYS A 169 0.25 -11.80 5.91
CA LYS A 169 0.51 -13.23 6.08
C LYS A 169 -0.17 -13.81 7.31
N GLN A 170 -0.23 -13.05 8.41
CA GLN A 170 -0.98 -13.44 9.60
C GLN A 170 -2.49 -13.51 9.33
N VAL A 171 -3.04 -12.54 8.61
CA VAL A 171 -4.46 -12.53 8.22
C VAL A 171 -4.79 -13.72 7.30
N LEU A 172 -3.97 -13.98 6.28
CA LEU A 172 -4.14 -15.11 5.36
C LEU A 172 -4.07 -16.44 6.11
N ALA A 173 -3.05 -16.65 6.93
CA ALA A 173 -2.86 -17.89 7.69
C ALA A 173 -4.02 -18.17 8.65
N LYS A 174 -4.52 -17.15 9.35
CA LYS A 174 -5.70 -17.26 10.22
C LYS A 174 -6.95 -17.74 9.46
N ASN A 175 -7.03 -17.42 8.18
CA ASN A 175 -8.15 -17.78 7.30
C ASN A 175 -7.87 -19.02 6.43
N GLY A 176 -6.80 -19.77 6.71
CA GLY A 176 -6.43 -20.98 5.96
C GLY A 176 -6.01 -20.70 4.52
N LEU A 177 -5.52 -19.49 4.24
CA LEU A 177 -5.06 -19.05 2.92
C LEU A 177 -3.54 -18.93 2.90
N ASP A 178 -2.95 -19.18 1.73
CA ASP A 178 -1.53 -18.94 1.49
C ASP A 178 -1.34 -18.28 0.12
N VAL A 179 -0.64 -17.15 0.12
CA VAL A 179 -0.32 -16.37 -1.08
C VAL A 179 1.20 -16.27 -1.21
N ALA A 180 1.74 -16.58 -2.38
CA ALA A 180 3.17 -16.51 -2.61
C ALA A 180 3.67 -15.07 -2.55
N SER A 181 4.98 -14.89 -2.30
CA SER A 181 5.57 -13.55 -2.26
C SER A 181 6.96 -13.49 -2.86
N ILE A 182 7.28 -12.32 -3.43
CA ILE A 182 8.63 -11.97 -3.90
C ILE A 182 9.04 -10.66 -3.23
N ILE A 183 10.30 -10.54 -2.84
CA ILE A 183 10.89 -9.29 -2.39
C ILE A 183 11.99 -8.86 -3.34
N THR A 184 12.00 -7.58 -3.70
CA THR A 184 13.10 -6.93 -4.41
C THR A 184 13.70 -5.87 -3.51
N ILE A 185 14.97 -6.07 -3.15
CA ILE A 185 15.78 -5.13 -2.38
C ILE A 185 16.63 -4.34 -3.37
N HIS A 186 16.46 -3.03 -3.40
CA HIS A 186 17.11 -2.14 -4.37
C HIS A 186 18.43 -1.59 -3.81
N LEU A 187 18.53 -1.47 -2.49
CA LEU A 187 19.73 -1.05 -1.78
C LEU A 187 20.00 -2.00 -0.61
N LEU A 188 21.16 -2.67 -0.65
CA LEU A 188 21.63 -3.53 0.44
C LEU A 188 22.36 -2.73 1.53
N THR A 189 22.73 -1.49 1.24
CA THR A 189 23.52 -0.62 2.12
C THR A 189 22.87 0.76 2.24
N TRP A 190 22.83 1.30 3.45
CA TRP A 190 22.47 2.69 3.73
C TRP A 190 23.77 3.53 3.67
N PRO A 191 23.81 4.68 2.98
CA PRO A 191 25.00 5.53 2.93
C PRO A 191 25.35 6.15 4.29
#